data_AF-P94244-F1
#
_entry.id   AF-P94244-F1
#
_cell.length_a   1.000
_cell.length_b   1.000
_cell.length_c   1.000
_cell.angle_alpha   90.00
_cell.angle_beta   90.00
_cell.angle_gamma   90.00
#
_symmetry.space_group_name_H-M   'P 1'
#
loop_
_entity.id
_entity.type
_entity.pdbx_description
1 polymer ?
#
loop_
_entity_poly.entity_id
_entity_poly.type
_entity_poly.pdbx_seq_one_letter_code
_entity_poly.pdbx_strand_id
1 'polypeptide(L)'
;CNNSGGDTASTNPDESAKGPDLTVISKKITDSNAFVLAVKEVEALLSSVDELAKAIGKKIHQNNGLDTLSNQNGSLLAGAYAISTLITKKLDGLKGSEGLKAEIAEAKKCSEDFTKKLKEKHTELGVAAATDDNAKKAILKANGDKTLGVEELEKLFKSVEKLSKAAQEALANSVQELTSPVVAESPKKP
;
A
#
# COMPACT_ATOMS: atom_id res chain seq x y z
N CYS A 1 -45.56 63.57 14.03
CA CYS A 1 -46.07 62.74 12.92
C CYS A 1 -44.86 62.24 12.13
N ASN A 2 -44.49 60.96 12.27
CA ASN A 2 -44.84 59.86 11.33
C ASN A 2 -44.49 60.24 9.88
N ASN A 3 -43.77 59.47 9.08
CA ASN A 3 -43.21 58.11 9.09
C ASN A 3 -42.31 58.10 7.82
N SER A 4 -41.14 57.47 7.77
CA SER A 4 -40.94 56.14 7.15
C SER A 4 -39.43 55.88 7.21
N GLY A 5 -38.90 54.86 7.89
CA GLY A 5 -39.39 53.48 7.87
C GLY A 5 -38.83 52.80 6.62
N GLY A 6 -37.52 52.58 6.59
CA GLY A 6 -36.80 51.91 5.51
C GLY A 6 -36.06 50.69 6.04
N ASP A 7 -36.77 49.81 6.74
CA ASP A 7 -36.34 48.42 6.92
C ASP A 7 -36.69 47.67 5.63
N THR A 8 -35.69 47.18 4.91
CA THR A 8 -35.75 45.82 4.34
C THR A 8 -34.33 45.28 4.31
N ALA A 9 -34.02 44.50 5.35
CA ALA A 9 -32.93 43.56 5.33
C ALA A 9 -33.04 42.67 4.08
N SER A 10 -32.07 42.82 3.17
CA SER A 10 -31.76 41.81 2.17
C SER A 10 -30.36 41.27 2.45
N THR A 11 -30.19 40.71 3.64
CA THR A 11 -29.07 39.82 3.95
C THR A 11 -29.63 38.40 3.88
N ASN A 12 -29.98 37.95 2.68
CA ASN A 12 -29.71 36.55 2.39
C ASN A 12 -28.19 36.50 2.28
N PRO A 13 -27.45 35.90 3.23
CA PRO A 13 -26.04 35.60 2.97
C PRO A 13 -26.04 34.78 1.69
N ASP A 14 -25.38 35.33 0.67
CA ASP A 14 -25.18 34.69 -0.61
C ASP A 14 -24.81 33.23 -0.36
N GLU A 15 -25.54 32.26 -0.93
CA GLU A 15 -25.21 30.84 -0.74
C GLU A 15 -23.79 30.53 -1.26
N SER A 16 -23.23 31.43 -2.08
CA SER A 16 -21.82 31.47 -2.48
C SER A 16 -20.82 31.68 -1.32
N ALA A 17 -21.28 32.10 -0.13
CA ALA A 17 -20.47 32.34 1.06
C ALA A 17 -20.38 31.13 2.02
N LYS A 18 -20.94 29.96 1.65
CA LYS A 18 -20.70 28.74 2.42
C LYS A 18 -19.25 28.31 2.20
N GLY A 19 -18.43 28.42 3.25
CA GLY A 19 -17.08 27.85 3.28
C GLY A 19 -17.09 26.33 3.10
N PRO A 20 -15.91 25.69 2.98
CA PRO A 20 -15.80 24.26 2.74
C PRO A 20 -16.60 23.43 3.75
N ASP A 21 -17.31 22.39 3.28
CA ASP A 21 -18.06 21.48 4.15
C ASP A 21 -17.07 20.62 4.96
N LEU A 22 -16.79 21.08 6.17
CA LEU A 22 -15.84 20.45 7.08
C LEU A 22 -16.26 19.03 7.48
N THR A 23 -17.56 18.72 7.49
CA THR A 23 -18.05 17.37 7.81
C THR A 23 -17.68 16.40 6.70
N VAL A 24 -17.88 16.80 5.45
CA VAL A 24 -17.51 16.01 4.28
C VAL A 24 -16.00 15.86 4.17
N ILE A 25 -15.25 16.96 4.32
CA ILE A 25 -13.78 16.95 4.19
C ILE A 25 -13.11 16.14 5.30
N SER A 26 -13.53 16.30 6.55
CA SER A 26 -12.98 15.52 7.67
C SER A 26 -13.20 14.01 7.48
N LYS A 27 -14.35 13.62 6.92
CA LYS A 27 -14.62 12.23 6.53
C LYS A 27 -13.69 11.75 5.42
N LYS A 28 -13.51 12.52 4.33
CA LYS A 28 -12.56 12.18 3.25
C LYS A 28 -11.13 12.00 3.76
N ILE A 29 -10.67 12.89 4.65
CA ILE A 29 -9.34 12.80 5.27
C ILE A 29 -9.23 11.52 6.11
N THR A 30 -10.24 11.23 6.93
CA THR A 30 -10.26 10.03 7.78
C THR A 30 -10.19 8.75 6.94
N ASP A 31 -11.02 8.66 5.90
CA ASP A 31 -11.08 7.49 5.01
C ASP A 31 -9.77 7.34 4.21
N SER A 32 -9.21 8.43 3.69
CA SER A 32 -7.91 8.42 2.98
C SER A 32 -6.75 8.06 3.90
N ASN A 33 -6.73 8.57 5.13
CA ASN A 33 -5.69 8.24 6.11
C ASN A 33 -5.73 6.77 6.52
N ALA A 34 -6.93 6.21 6.74
CA ALA A 34 -7.09 4.78 7.00
C ALA A 34 -6.56 3.93 5.84
N PHE A 35 -6.80 4.35 4.60
CA PHE A 35 -6.27 3.68 3.42
C PHE A 35 -4.73 3.74 3.36
N VAL A 36 -4.12 4.92 3.59
CA VAL A 36 -2.65 5.08 3.65
C VAL A 36 -2.03 4.16 4.71
N LEU A 37 -2.64 4.06 5.89
CA LEU A 37 -2.17 3.16 6.96
C LEU A 37 -2.21 1.69 6.54
N ALA A 38 -3.27 1.27 5.84
CA ALA A 38 -3.37 -0.10 5.34
C ALA A 38 -2.32 -0.41 4.26
N VAL A 39 -2.02 0.54 3.37
CA VAL A 39 -0.93 0.38 2.37
C VAL A 39 0.44 0.33 3.04
N LYS A 40 0.68 1.14 4.09
CA LYS A 40 1.91 1.11 4.89
C LYS A 40 2.14 -0.24 5.57
N GLU A 41 1.08 -0.92 6.01
CA GLU A 41 1.20 -2.29 6.54
C GLU A 41 1.72 -3.26 5.46
N VAL A 42 1.23 -3.14 4.21
CA VAL A 42 1.73 -3.96 3.09
C VAL A 42 3.19 -3.67 2.77
N GLU A 43 3.59 -2.39 2.76
CA GLU A 43 5.01 -2.01 2.58
C GLU A 43 5.90 -2.63 3.67
N ALA A 44 5.48 -2.58 4.93
CA ALA A 44 6.22 -3.16 6.04
C ALA A 44 6.37 -4.69 5.91
N LEU A 45 5.33 -5.38 5.44
CA LEU A 45 5.42 -6.80 5.13
C LEU A 45 6.43 -7.08 4.01
N LEU A 46 6.45 -6.27 2.94
CA LEU A 46 7.48 -6.41 1.88
C LEU A 46 8.89 -6.16 2.42
N SER A 47 9.08 -5.15 3.25
CA SER A 47 10.37 -4.90 3.91
C SER A 47 10.78 -6.07 4.81
N SER A 48 9.84 -6.74 5.46
CA SER A 48 10.16 -7.93 6.26
C SER A 48 10.70 -9.08 5.40
N VAL A 49 10.28 -9.22 4.14
CA VAL A 49 10.86 -10.19 3.19
C VAL A 49 12.31 -9.82 2.84
N ASP A 50 12.62 -8.52 2.68
CA ASP A 50 14.01 -8.07 2.49
C ASP A 50 14.88 -8.39 3.72
N GLU A 51 14.33 -8.27 4.94
CA GLU A 51 15.03 -8.68 6.17
C GLU A 51 15.24 -10.19 6.23
N LEU A 52 14.25 -11.01 5.84
CA LEU A 52 14.42 -12.47 5.72
C LEU A 52 15.51 -12.83 4.70
N ALA A 53 15.62 -12.09 3.60
CA ALA A 53 16.66 -12.32 2.60
C ALA A 53 18.09 -12.13 3.17
N LYS A 54 18.27 -11.27 4.18
CA LYS A 54 19.56 -11.11 4.88
C LYS A 54 19.93 -12.33 5.74
N ALA A 55 18.95 -13.14 6.13
CA ALA A 55 19.15 -14.35 6.92
C ALA A 55 19.43 -15.61 6.07
N ILE A 56 19.51 -15.49 4.74
CA ILE A 56 19.84 -16.63 3.86
C ILE A 56 21.23 -17.19 4.19
N GLY A 57 21.29 -18.51 4.38
CA GLY A 57 22.52 -19.24 4.70
C GLY A 57 23.04 -18.91 6.09
N LYS A 58 22.16 -18.51 7.02
CA LYS A 58 22.51 -18.08 8.37
C LYS A 58 21.84 -18.91 9.46
N LYS A 59 22.49 -18.93 10.62
CA LYS A 59 21.94 -19.36 11.91
C LYS A 59 22.24 -18.31 12.97
N ILE A 60 21.52 -18.36 14.08
CA ILE A 60 21.79 -17.49 15.23
C ILE A 60 23.16 -17.87 15.83
N HIS A 61 23.99 -16.86 16.10
CA HIS A 61 25.24 -17.01 16.83
C HIS A 61 25.03 -16.73 18.32
N GLN A 62 25.78 -17.43 19.18
CA GLN A 62 25.68 -17.29 20.64
C GLN A 62 26.05 -15.91 21.19
N ASN A 63 26.94 -15.18 20.50
CA ASN A 63 27.47 -13.89 20.96
C ASN A 63 26.83 -12.69 20.23
N ASN A 64 25.52 -12.76 20.01
CA ASN A 64 24.77 -11.85 19.14
C ASN A 64 25.20 -11.94 17.66
N GLY A 65 24.26 -11.76 16.74
CA GLY A 65 24.50 -11.79 15.30
C GLY A 65 24.24 -13.15 14.64
N LEU A 66 24.70 -13.28 13.39
CA LEU A 66 24.43 -14.41 12.51
C LEU A 66 25.72 -15.10 12.11
N ASP A 67 25.77 -16.42 12.30
CA ASP A 67 26.84 -17.30 11.78
C ASP A 67 26.36 -18.01 10.52
N THR A 68 27.27 -18.62 9.77
CA THR A 68 26.95 -19.31 8.51
C THR A 68 26.32 -20.68 8.78
N LEU A 69 25.23 -20.95 8.07
CA LEU A 69 24.59 -22.25 7.94
C LEU A 69 24.07 -22.38 6.51
N SER A 70 24.97 -22.71 5.59
CA SER A 70 24.64 -22.77 4.17
C SER A 70 23.63 -23.85 3.84
N ASN A 71 22.79 -23.55 2.86
CA ASN A 71 21.88 -24.49 2.20
C ASN A 71 20.85 -25.13 3.14
N GLN A 72 20.35 -24.38 4.13
CA GLN A 72 19.31 -24.82 5.06
C GLN A 72 18.16 -23.79 5.12
N ASN A 73 17.75 -23.29 3.95
CA ASN A 73 16.83 -22.15 3.86
C ASN A 73 15.35 -22.56 3.74
N GLY A 74 15.00 -23.85 3.81
CA GLY A 74 13.63 -24.31 3.55
C GLY A 74 12.58 -23.69 4.47
N SER A 75 12.85 -23.62 5.77
CA SER A 75 11.95 -22.98 6.74
C SER A 75 11.89 -21.45 6.60
N LEU A 76 13.02 -20.82 6.28
CA LEU A 76 13.09 -19.38 5.98
C LEU A 76 12.20 -19.03 4.77
N LEU A 77 12.29 -19.82 3.70
CA LEU A 77 11.49 -19.65 2.48
C LEU A 77 10.01 -19.94 2.72
N ALA A 78 9.67 -20.92 3.57
CA ALA A 78 8.29 -21.13 4.00
C ALA A 78 7.73 -19.90 4.75
N GLY A 79 8.56 -19.24 5.56
CA GLY A 79 8.21 -17.96 6.21
C GLY A 79 7.97 -16.84 5.20
N ALA A 80 8.85 -16.68 4.20
CA ALA A 80 8.67 -15.69 3.13
C ALA A 80 7.39 -15.95 2.31
N TYR A 81 7.08 -17.21 2.01
CA TYR A 81 5.83 -17.61 1.36
C TYR A 81 4.60 -17.28 2.23
N ALA A 82 4.65 -17.54 3.54
CA ALA A 82 3.56 -17.16 4.44
C ALA A 82 3.31 -15.65 4.42
N ILE A 83 4.38 -14.83 4.42
CA ILE A 83 4.26 -13.37 4.31
C ILE A 83 3.69 -12.97 2.94
N SER A 84 4.08 -13.61 1.84
CA SER A 84 3.53 -13.31 0.51
C SER A 84 2.01 -13.58 0.43
N THR A 85 1.54 -14.66 1.06
CA THR A 85 0.10 -14.94 1.16
C THR A 85 -0.63 -13.90 2.04
N LEU A 86 0.02 -13.43 3.11
CA LEU A 86 -0.53 -12.38 3.98
C LEU A 86 -0.64 -11.04 3.23
N ILE A 87 0.38 -10.67 2.46
CA ILE A 87 0.35 -9.48 1.59
C ILE A 87 -0.85 -9.55 0.65
N THR A 88 -1.06 -10.69 -0.02
CA THR A 88 -2.20 -10.90 -0.92
C THR A 88 -3.53 -10.67 -0.18
N LYS A 89 -3.70 -11.25 1.01
CA LYS A 89 -4.91 -11.06 1.84
C LYS A 89 -5.12 -9.61 2.27
N LYS A 90 -4.04 -8.88 2.55
CA LYS A 90 -4.12 -7.46 2.94
C LYS A 90 -4.55 -6.59 1.76
N LEU A 91 -3.97 -6.83 0.58
CA LEU A 91 -4.38 -6.17 -0.67
C LEU A 91 -5.83 -6.49 -1.04
N ASP A 92 -6.30 -7.72 -0.82
CA ASP A 92 -7.71 -8.11 -1.00
C ASP A 92 -8.66 -7.35 -0.06
N GLY A 93 -8.19 -7.03 1.15
CA GLY A 93 -8.95 -6.28 2.14
C GLY A 93 -9.04 -4.78 1.85
N LEU A 94 -8.27 -4.24 0.90
CA LEU A 94 -8.29 -2.83 0.55
C LEU A 94 -9.57 -2.49 -0.23
N LYS A 95 -10.48 -1.77 0.43
CA LYS A 95 -11.63 -1.15 -0.22
C LYS A 95 -11.18 0.20 -0.80
N GLY A 96 -10.89 0.23 -2.10
CA GLY A 96 -10.42 1.45 -2.76
C GLY A 96 -11.47 2.56 -2.79
N SER A 97 -11.03 3.81 -2.67
CA SER A 97 -11.79 4.99 -3.10
C SER A 97 -11.90 5.03 -4.63
N GLU A 98 -12.86 5.79 -5.16
CA GLU A 98 -12.89 6.09 -6.60
C GLU A 98 -11.54 6.71 -7.01
N GLY A 99 -10.80 6.05 -7.91
CA GLY A 99 -9.48 6.48 -8.37
C GLY A 99 -8.33 5.53 -8.06
N LEU A 100 -8.41 4.68 -7.02
CA LEU A 100 -7.29 3.80 -6.62
C LEU A 100 -7.47 2.32 -7.03
N LYS A 101 -8.57 2.00 -7.72
CA LYS A 101 -8.92 0.61 -8.07
C LYS A 101 -7.88 -0.03 -8.99
N ALA A 102 -7.27 0.75 -9.88
CA ALA A 102 -6.29 0.23 -10.84
C ALA A 102 -4.99 -0.18 -10.14
N GLU A 103 -4.49 0.67 -9.25
CA GLU A 103 -3.26 0.45 -8.47
C GLU A 103 -3.43 -0.73 -7.50
N ILE A 104 -4.60 -0.84 -6.85
CA ILE A 104 -4.93 -1.99 -6.00
C ILE A 104 -4.93 -3.28 -6.82
N ALA A 105 -5.55 -3.27 -8.01
CA ALA A 105 -5.61 -4.44 -8.88
C ALA A 105 -4.22 -4.84 -9.41
N GLU A 106 -3.37 -3.88 -9.78
CA GLU A 106 -1.98 -4.14 -10.19
C GLU A 106 -1.19 -4.77 -9.03
N ALA A 107 -1.24 -4.18 -7.84
CA ALA A 107 -0.54 -4.69 -6.66
C ALA A 107 -1.01 -6.09 -6.27
N LYS A 108 -2.33 -6.32 -6.28
CA LYS A 108 -2.92 -7.62 -6.01
C LYS A 108 -2.41 -8.66 -7.00
N LYS A 109 -2.49 -8.38 -8.30
CA LYS A 109 -2.01 -9.31 -9.34
C LYS A 109 -0.53 -9.64 -9.15
N CYS A 110 0.32 -8.64 -8.89
CA CYS A 110 1.74 -8.90 -8.62
C CYS A 110 1.96 -9.75 -7.36
N SER A 111 1.13 -9.59 -6.32
CA SER A 111 1.22 -10.41 -5.10
C SER A 111 0.83 -11.87 -5.31
N GLU A 112 -0.20 -12.09 -6.15
CA GLU A 112 -0.63 -13.41 -6.58
C GLU A 112 0.45 -14.07 -7.45
N ASP A 113 1.02 -13.33 -8.42
CA ASP A 113 2.08 -13.80 -9.30
C ASP A 113 3.33 -14.20 -8.50
N PHE A 114 3.77 -13.39 -7.54
CA PHE A 114 4.90 -13.73 -6.66
C PHE A 114 4.64 -14.98 -5.84
N THR A 115 3.49 -15.04 -5.15
CA THR A 115 3.10 -16.20 -4.34
C THR A 115 2.98 -17.46 -5.19
N LYS A 116 2.41 -17.34 -6.39
CA LYS A 116 2.29 -18.43 -7.36
C LYS A 116 3.66 -18.92 -7.82
N LYS A 117 4.58 -18.02 -8.14
CA LYS A 117 5.94 -18.40 -8.57
C LYS A 117 6.68 -19.20 -7.51
N LEU A 118 6.64 -18.76 -6.25
CA LEU A 118 7.24 -19.52 -5.14
C LEU A 118 6.64 -20.92 -5.02
N LYS A 119 5.32 -21.04 -5.18
CA LYS A 119 4.61 -22.33 -5.16
C LYS A 119 4.99 -23.23 -6.35
N GLU A 120 5.10 -22.68 -7.55
CA GLU A 120 5.50 -23.44 -8.75
C GLU A 120 6.93 -23.96 -8.66
N LYS A 121 7.80 -23.25 -7.93
CA LYS A 121 9.20 -23.61 -7.66
C LYS A 121 9.39 -24.45 -6.39
N HIS A 122 8.35 -25.14 -5.93
CA HIS A 122 8.41 -25.93 -4.71
C HIS A 122 9.47 -27.06 -4.76
N THR A 123 9.84 -27.55 -5.94
CA THR A 123 10.90 -28.56 -6.08
C THR A 123 12.26 -28.04 -5.64
N GLU A 124 12.54 -26.76 -5.89
CA GLU A 124 13.78 -26.08 -5.53
C GLU A 124 13.70 -25.38 -4.16
N LEU A 125 12.52 -24.88 -3.80
CA LEU A 125 12.29 -24.01 -2.64
C LEU A 125 11.64 -24.71 -1.45
N GLY A 126 10.88 -25.78 -1.69
CA GLY A 126 10.10 -26.52 -0.68
C GLY A 126 10.87 -27.64 0.02
N VAL A 127 12.18 -27.75 -0.22
CA VAL A 127 13.06 -28.73 0.43
C VAL A 127 13.71 -28.13 1.67
N ALA A 128 13.92 -28.94 2.71
CA ALA A 128 14.56 -28.47 3.95
C ALA A 128 15.94 -27.84 3.68
N ALA A 129 16.74 -28.52 2.86
CA ALA A 129 18.08 -28.10 2.45
C ALA A 129 18.08 -27.19 1.21
N ALA A 130 17.13 -26.25 1.11
CA ALA A 130 17.10 -25.30 0.00
C ALA A 130 18.40 -24.47 -0.04
N THR A 131 19.04 -24.44 -1.20
CA THR A 131 20.38 -23.85 -1.35
C THR A 131 20.35 -22.33 -1.15
N ASP A 132 21.49 -21.76 -0.76
CA ASP A 132 21.62 -20.30 -0.63
C ASP A 132 21.37 -19.61 -1.98
N ASP A 133 21.82 -20.22 -3.08
CA ASP A 133 21.61 -19.71 -4.44
C ASP A 133 20.11 -19.69 -4.82
N ASN A 134 19.39 -20.79 -4.59
CA ASN A 134 17.95 -20.85 -4.87
C ASN A 134 17.16 -19.87 -3.99
N ALA A 135 17.51 -19.76 -2.71
CA ALA A 135 16.88 -18.80 -1.81
C ALA A 135 17.11 -17.36 -2.27
N LYS A 136 18.33 -17.01 -2.72
CA LYS A 136 18.62 -15.68 -3.27
C LYS A 136 17.81 -15.38 -4.52
N LYS A 137 17.66 -16.33 -5.45
CA LYS A 137 16.83 -16.20 -6.66
C LYS A 137 15.34 -16.03 -6.37
N ALA A 138 14.90 -16.44 -5.18
CA ALA A 138 13.51 -16.36 -4.76
C ALA A 138 13.16 -15.04 -4.04
N ILE A 139 14.03 -14.55 -3.14
CA ILE A 139 13.68 -13.40 -2.27
C ILE A 139 14.73 -12.29 -2.14
N LEU A 140 15.95 -12.44 -2.69
CA LEU A 140 16.98 -11.38 -2.62
C LEU A 140 16.92 -10.49 -3.87
N LYS A 141 16.31 -9.30 -3.77
CA LYS A 141 16.16 -8.36 -4.91
C LYS A 141 17.47 -7.97 -5.59
N ALA A 142 18.56 -7.88 -4.81
CA ALA A 142 19.89 -7.57 -5.33
C ALA A 142 20.57 -8.74 -6.06
N ASN A 143 19.97 -9.93 -6.09
CA ASN A 143 20.57 -11.08 -6.77
C ASN A 143 20.54 -10.91 -8.29
N GLY A 144 21.62 -11.35 -8.96
CA GLY A 144 21.72 -11.24 -10.42
C GLY A 144 20.76 -12.18 -11.17
N ASP A 145 20.60 -13.41 -10.67
CA ASP A 145 19.61 -14.37 -11.17
C ASP A 145 18.31 -14.24 -10.35
N LYS A 146 17.19 -14.08 -11.03
CA LYS A 146 15.88 -13.73 -10.43
C LYS A 146 14.78 -14.73 -10.77
N THR A 147 15.17 -15.89 -11.31
CA THR A 147 14.27 -16.84 -11.98
C THR A 147 13.31 -17.60 -11.06
N LEU A 148 13.51 -17.57 -9.73
CA LEU A 148 12.71 -18.34 -8.77
C LEU A 148 11.72 -17.49 -7.95
N GLY A 149 11.62 -16.19 -8.20
CA GLY A 149 10.61 -15.33 -7.55
C GLY A 149 11.01 -13.87 -7.42
N VAL A 150 12.30 -13.54 -7.49
CA VAL A 150 12.74 -12.15 -7.34
C VAL A 150 12.19 -11.25 -8.45
N GLU A 151 12.01 -11.76 -9.67
CA GLU A 151 11.42 -10.96 -10.75
C GLU A 151 9.99 -10.51 -10.39
N GLU A 152 9.17 -11.42 -9.87
CA GLU A 152 7.81 -11.13 -9.41
C GLU A 152 7.82 -10.26 -8.14
N LEU A 153 8.75 -10.49 -7.21
CA LEU A 153 8.90 -9.68 -6.00
C LEU A 153 9.24 -8.22 -6.33
N GLU A 154 10.10 -7.96 -7.32
CA GLU A 154 10.42 -6.60 -7.76
C GLU A 154 9.22 -5.90 -8.41
N LYS A 155 8.41 -6.63 -9.19
CA LYS A 155 7.17 -6.10 -9.75
C LYS A 155 6.18 -5.76 -8.65
N LEU A 156 6.03 -6.64 -7.65
CA LEU A 156 5.22 -6.38 -6.47
C LEU A 156 5.67 -5.14 -5.71
N PHE A 157 6.98 -5.00 -5.44
CA PHE A 157 7.52 -3.83 -4.75
C PHE A 157 7.19 -2.52 -5.49
N LYS A 158 7.38 -2.49 -6.82
CA LYS A 158 7.07 -1.32 -7.65
C LYS A 158 5.57 -1.02 -7.67
N SER A 159 4.72 -2.03 -7.77
CA SER A 159 3.26 -1.85 -7.78
C SER A 159 2.73 -1.30 -6.45
N VAL A 160 3.27 -1.77 -5.32
CA VAL A 160 2.92 -1.25 -3.98
C VAL A 160 3.47 0.17 -3.79
N GLU A 161 4.66 0.48 -4.32
CA GLU A 161 5.20 1.86 -4.28
C GLU A 161 4.28 2.83 -5.05
N LYS A 162 3.79 2.46 -6.23
CA LYS A 162 2.81 3.27 -6.97
C LYS A 162 1.51 3.45 -6.18
N LEU A 163 0.98 2.37 -5.60
CA LEU A 163 -0.23 2.40 -4.78
C LEU A 163 -0.05 3.33 -3.56
N SER A 164 1.12 3.29 -2.91
CA SER A 164 1.47 4.14 -1.78
C SER A 164 1.54 5.62 -2.16
N LYS A 165 2.12 5.94 -3.33
CA LYS A 165 2.14 7.31 -3.85
C LYS A 165 0.72 7.82 -4.15
N ALA A 166 -0.08 7.04 -4.85
CA ALA A 166 -1.47 7.40 -5.16
C ALA A 166 -2.33 7.58 -3.89
N ALA A 167 -2.13 6.74 -2.87
CA ALA A 167 -2.77 6.87 -1.57
C ALA A 167 -2.38 8.17 -0.85
N GLN A 168 -1.09 8.52 -0.87
CA GLN A 168 -0.58 9.76 -0.26
C GLN A 168 -1.10 10.99 -1.01
N GLU A 169 -1.17 10.96 -2.33
CA GLU A 169 -1.75 12.02 -3.16
C GLU A 169 -3.24 12.23 -2.86
N ALA A 170 -4.02 11.14 -2.75
CA ALA A 170 -5.44 11.22 -2.39
C ALA A 170 -5.66 11.85 -1.00
N LEU A 171 -4.81 11.50 -0.02
CA LEU A 171 -4.83 12.12 1.31
C LEU A 171 -4.43 13.60 1.25
N ALA A 172 -3.36 13.94 0.52
CA ALA A 172 -2.91 15.32 0.36
C ALA A 172 -3.98 16.20 -0.28
N ASN A 173 -4.67 15.69 -1.31
CA ASN A 173 -5.79 16.38 -1.95
C ASN A 173 -6.94 16.60 -0.96
N SER A 174 -7.30 15.59 -0.17
CA SER A 174 -8.34 15.70 0.86
C SER A 174 -8.00 16.75 1.92
N VAL A 175 -6.72 16.87 2.30
CA VAL A 175 -6.25 17.90 3.23
C VAL A 175 -6.26 19.30 2.58
N GLN A 176 -5.89 19.40 1.31
CA GLN A 176 -5.89 20.66 0.56
C GLN A 176 -7.31 21.24 0.38
N GLU A 177 -8.35 20.41 0.36
CA GLU A 177 -9.75 20.88 0.34
C GLU A 177 -10.09 21.76 1.56
N LEU A 178 -9.37 21.66 2.69
CA LEU A 178 -9.59 22.51 3.87
C LEU A 178 -9.31 23.99 3.60
N THR A 179 -8.44 24.31 2.65
CA THR A 179 -8.00 25.67 2.35
C THR A 179 -8.41 26.13 0.95
N SER A 180 -9.10 25.28 0.20
CA SER A 180 -9.57 25.57 -1.15
C SER A 180 -10.95 26.25 -1.13
N PRO A 181 -11.19 27.27 -1.97
CA PRO A 181 -12.50 27.90 -2.07
C PRO A 181 -13.55 26.89 -2.55
N VAL A 182 -14.80 27.00 -2.06
CA VAL A 182 -15.89 26.12 -2.47
C VAL A 182 -16.18 26.35 -3.95
N VAL A 183 -16.07 25.30 -4.76
CA VAL A 183 -16.53 25.33 -6.15
C VAL A 183 -18.05 25.43 -6.10
N ALA A 184 -18.61 26.60 -6.43
CA ALA A 184 -20.04 26.77 -6.55
C ALA A 184 -20.59 25.77 -7.57
N GLU A 185 -21.55 24.93 -7.16
CA GLU A 185 -22.27 24.07 -8.09
C GLU A 185 -22.92 24.96 -9.16
N SER A 186 -22.58 24.71 -10.43
CA SER A 186 -23.19 25.44 -11.53
C SER A 186 -24.71 25.17 -11.53
N PRO A 187 -25.56 26.20 -11.56
CA PRO A 187 -27.00 26.01 -11.45
C PRO A 187 -27.51 25.11 -12.58
N LYS A 188 -28.25 24.05 -12.22
CA LYS A 188 -28.96 23.20 -13.19
C LYS A 188 -29.92 24.08 -13.99
N LYS A 189 -29.73 24.10 -15.30
CA LYS A 189 -30.57 24.85 -16.24
C LYS A 189 -32.01 24.30 -16.21
N PRO A 190 -33.04 25.16 -16.23
CA PRO A 190 -34.45 24.78 -16.08
C PRO A 190 -34.96 23.82 -17.14
#